data_AF-A0A3D0PAH7-F1
#
_entry.id   AF-A0A3D0PAH7-F1
#
_cell.length_a   1.000
_cell.length_b   1.000
_cell.length_c   1.000
_cell.angle_alpha   90.00
_cell.angle_beta   90.00
_cell.angle_gamma   90.00
#
_symmetry.space_group_name_H-M   'P 1'
#
loop_
_entity.id
_entity.type
_entity.pdbx_description
1 polymer ?
#
loop_
_entity_poly.entity_id
_entity_poly.type
_entity_poly.pdbx_seq_one_letter_code
_entity_poly.pdbx_strand_id
1 'polypeptide(L)'
;MLPSSLCRGSSTSQQRKEQQLVMRLCKDIARAQFVFANPKRSKRLWDEAAALEIEPDRLLHLLYGGVDLDDPADLIAADELYLSQRQGYRRSPWVSRIFPTRRRQPSRPAQACVGSSGQRCLG
;
A
#
# COMPACT_ATOMS: atom_id res chain seq x y z
N MET A 1 22.24 35.07 4.86
CA MET A 1 21.27 34.07 5.36
C MET A 1 20.07 34.10 4.42
N LEU A 2 19.83 33.02 3.66
CA LEU A 2 18.71 32.93 2.71
C LEU A 2 17.55 32.14 3.35
N PRO A 3 16.28 32.54 3.16
CA PRO A 3 15.14 31.95 3.86
C PRO A 3 14.76 30.58 3.28
N SER A 4 14.55 29.61 4.17
CA SER A 4 14.23 28.20 3.88
C SER A 4 12.78 27.93 3.42
N SER A 5 12.12 28.87 2.75
CA SER A 5 10.66 28.85 2.55
C SER A 5 10.14 28.11 1.30
N LEU A 6 10.93 27.24 0.66
CA LEU A 6 10.55 26.64 -0.64
C LEU A 6 9.85 25.28 -0.60
N CYS A 7 9.51 24.71 0.58
CA CYS A 7 8.97 23.34 0.64
C CYS A 7 7.43 23.23 0.59
N ARG A 8 6.67 24.32 0.52
CA ARG A 8 5.18 24.28 0.58
C ARG A 8 4.50 23.74 -0.70
N GLY A 9 5.19 23.74 -1.85
CA GLY A 9 4.66 23.22 -3.12
C GLY A 9 4.78 21.70 -3.33
N SER A 10 5.47 21.00 -2.42
CA SER A 10 5.78 19.57 -2.58
C SER A 10 4.60 18.65 -2.28
N SER A 11 3.81 18.94 -1.24
CA SER A 11 2.75 18.03 -0.78
C SER A 11 1.56 17.96 -1.73
N THR A 12 1.10 19.09 -2.26
CA THR A 12 -0.07 19.14 -3.16
C THR A 12 0.24 18.53 -4.54
N SER A 13 1.47 18.74 -5.04
CA SER A 13 1.92 18.13 -6.29
C SER A 13 2.13 16.63 -6.17
N GLN A 14 2.65 16.16 -5.03
CA GLN A 14 2.76 14.73 -4.73
C GLN A 14 1.39 14.06 -4.63
N GLN A 15 0.45 14.67 -3.91
CA GLN A 15 -0.91 14.14 -3.77
C GLN A 15 -1.62 13.99 -5.12
N ARG A 16 -1.48 14.98 -6.03
CA ARG A 16 -2.04 14.89 -7.38
C ARG A 16 -1.41 13.77 -8.21
N LYS A 17 -0.09 13.59 -8.10
CA LYS A 17 0.61 12.49 -8.79
C LYS A 17 0.14 11.14 -8.29
N GLU A 18 0.01 10.98 -6.97
CA GLU A 18 -0.50 9.75 -6.36
C GLU A 18 -1.93 9.47 -6.83
N GLN A 19 -2.81 10.48 -6.80
CA GLN A 19 -4.19 10.37 -7.28
C GLN A 19 -4.27 9.93 -8.75
N GLN A 20 -3.44 10.52 -9.62
CA GLN A 20 -3.34 10.10 -11.03
C GLN A 20 -2.88 8.64 -11.17
N LEU A 21 -1.92 8.19 -10.35
CA LEU A 21 -1.46 6.80 -10.35
C LEU A 21 -2.58 5.84 -9.89
N VAL A 22 -3.31 6.20 -8.83
CA VAL A 22 -4.45 5.43 -8.33
C VAL A 22 -5.53 5.28 -9.42
N MET A 23 -5.90 6.38 -10.09
CA MET A 23 -6.89 6.37 -11.17
C MET A 23 -6.44 5.48 -12.33
N ARG A 24 -5.19 5.62 -12.77
CA ARG A 24 -4.63 4.82 -13.85
C ARG A 24 -4.65 3.32 -13.50
N LEU A 25 -4.23 2.96 -12.30
CA LEU A 25 -4.24 1.56 -11.86
C LEU A 25 -5.66 1.02 -11.71
N CYS A 26 -6.59 1.81 -11.16
CA CYS A 26 -8.00 1.43 -11.05
C CYS A 26 -8.59 1.08 -12.43
N LYS A 27 -8.43 1.96 -13.43
CA LYS A 27 -8.91 1.70 -14.80
C LYS A 27 -8.25 0.48 -15.42
N ASP A 28 -6.94 0.31 -15.26
CA ASP A 28 -6.21 -0.83 -15.80
C ASP A 28 -6.64 -2.15 -15.15
N ILE A 29 -6.85 -2.16 -13.84
CA ILE A 29 -7.35 -3.32 -13.09
C ILE A 29 -8.77 -3.65 -13.53
N ALA A 30 -9.66 -2.66 -13.62
CA ALA A 30 -11.04 -2.85 -14.06
C ALA A 30 -11.09 -3.44 -15.47
N ARG A 31 -10.31 -2.91 -16.42
CA ARG A 31 -10.20 -3.48 -17.78
C ARG A 31 -9.67 -4.91 -17.75
N ALA A 32 -8.63 -5.18 -16.96
CA ALA A 32 -8.08 -6.52 -16.85
C ALA A 32 -9.09 -7.53 -16.26
N GLN A 33 -9.89 -7.13 -15.28
CA GLN A 33 -10.86 -8.00 -14.60
C GLN A 33 -12.17 -8.15 -15.36
N PHE A 34 -12.79 -7.04 -15.75
CA PHE A 34 -14.17 -7.01 -16.25
C PHE A 34 -14.27 -7.07 -17.77
N VAL A 35 -13.32 -6.46 -18.49
CA VAL A 35 -13.35 -6.43 -19.96
C VAL A 35 -12.60 -7.63 -20.54
N PHE A 36 -11.37 -7.85 -20.10
CA PHE A 36 -10.50 -8.88 -20.69
C PHE A 36 -10.54 -10.21 -19.95
N ALA A 37 -11.17 -10.27 -18.77
CA ALA A 37 -11.18 -11.44 -17.89
C ALA A 37 -9.79 -12.12 -17.77
N ASN A 38 -8.74 -11.30 -17.64
CA ASN A 38 -7.35 -11.74 -17.67
C ASN A 38 -6.76 -11.75 -16.24
N PRO A 39 -6.81 -12.90 -15.54
CA PRO A 39 -6.39 -12.99 -14.14
C PRO A 39 -4.88 -12.77 -13.97
N LYS A 40 -4.05 -13.16 -14.95
CA LYS A 40 -2.59 -12.94 -14.90
C LYS A 40 -2.26 -11.45 -14.96
N ARG A 41 -2.92 -10.71 -15.84
CA ARG A 41 -2.75 -9.25 -15.96
C ARG A 41 -3.28 -8.54 -14.72
N SER A 42 -4.45 -8.93 -14.23
CA SER A 42 -5.01 -8.37 -12.99
C SER A 42 -4.05 -8.57 -11.82
N LYS A 43 -3.52 -9.78 -11.63
CA LYS A 43 -2.54 -10.07 -10.57
C LYS A 43 -1.31 -9.16 -10.67
N ARG A 44 -0.72 -9.05 -11.86
CA ARG A 44 0.46 -8.18 -12.07
C ARG A 44 0.18 -6.71 -11.73
N LEU A 45 -1.01 -6.20 -12.04
CA LEU A 45 -1.41 -4.82 -11.71
C LEU A 45 -1.59 -4.62 -10.19
N TRP A 46 -2.11 -5.63 -9.48
CA TRP A 46 -2.16 -5.61 -8.02
C TRP A 46 -0.76 -5.69 -7.39
N ASP A 47 0.15 -6.49 -7.95
CA ASP A 47 1.56 -6.52 -7.53
C ASP A 47 2.24 -5.16 -7.77
N GLU A 48 1.93 -4.48 -8.87
CA GLU A 48 2.42 -3.12 -9.17
C GLU A 48 1.87 -2.09 -8.18
N ALA A 49 0.57 -2.13 -7.86
CA ALA A 49 -0.03 -1.28 -6.83
C ALA A 49 0.64 -1.47 -5.46
N ALA A 50 0.94 -2.72 -5.08
CA ALA A 50 1.66 -3.02 -3.85
C ALA A 50 3.10 -2.50 -3.86
N ALA A 51 3.81 -2.58 -5.00
CA ALA A 51 5.16 -2.05 -5.14
C ALA A 51 5.22 -0.52 -5.07
N LEU A 52 4.14 0.16 -5.48
CA LEU A 52 3.96 1.61 -5.38
C LEU A 52 3.37 2.06 -4.02
N GLU A 53 3.21 1.14 -3.08
CA GLU A 53 2.60 1.38 -1.75
C GLU A 53 1.19 2.00 -1.81
N ILE A 54 0.45 1.74 -2.90
CA ILE A 54 -0.93 2.21 -3.03
C ILE A 54 -1.83 1.37 -2.13
N GLU A 55 -2.67 2.06 -1.35
CA GLU A 55 -3.59 1.41 -0.43
C GLU A 55 -4.62 0.56 -1.19
N PRO A 56 -4.74 -0.75 -0.91
CA PRO A 56 -5.66 -1.61 -1.63
C PRO A 56 -7.12 -1.22 -1.40
N ASP A 57 -7.47 -0.79 -0.18
CA ASP A 57 -8.84 -0.37 0.17
C ASP A 57 -9.31 0.83 -0.66
N ARG A 58 -8.39 1.74 -1.00
CA ARG A 58 -8.66 2.88 -1.90
C ARG A 58 -9.00 2.41 -3.32
N LEU A 59 -8.22 1.47 -3.87
CA LEU A 59 -8.52 0.88 -5.18
C LEU A 59 -9.82 0.09 -5.18
N LEU A 60 -10.10 -0.66 -4.11
CA LEU A 60 -11.36 -1.40 -3.95
C LEU A 60 -12.57 -0.47 -3.87
N HIS A 61 -12.45 0.65 -3.16
CA HIS A 61 -13.48 1.67 -3.10
C HIS A 61 -13.83 2.20 -4.50
N LEU A 62 -12.81 2.50 -5.32
CA LEU A 62 -13.04 2.99 -6.68
C LEU A 62 -13.60 1.90 -7.61
N LEU A 63 -13.10 0.66 -7.50
CA LEU A 63 -13.52 -0.46 -8.35
C LEU A 63 -14.96 -0.91 -8.11
N TYR A 64 -15.41 -0.87 -6.85
CA TYR A 64 -16.70 -1.43 -6.43
C TYR A 64 -17.66 -0.39 -5.82
N GLY A 65 -17.28 0.88 -5.79
CA GLY A 65 -18.07 1.97 -5.21
C GLY A 65 -19.20 2.51 -6.10
N GLY A 66 -19.43 1.91 -7.28
CA GLY A 66 -20.46 2.37 -8.23
C GLY A 66 -20.07 3.63 -9.00
N VAL A 67 -18.78 3.87 -9.17
CA VAL A 67 -18.23 5.04 -9.87
C VAL A 67 -18.16 4.75 -11.37
N ASP A 68 -18.46 5.75 -12.22
CA ASP A 68 -18.15 5.67 -13.65
C ASP A 68 -16.64 5.79 -13.86
N LEU A 69 -16.02 4.72 -14.35
CA LEU A 69 -14.58 4.66 -14.57
C LEU A 69 -14.12 5.39 -15.83
N ASP A 70 -15.02 5.75 -16.73
CA ASP A 70 -14.71 6.50 -17.94
C ASP A 70 -14.84 8.02 -17.72
N ASP A 71 -15.65 8.46 -16.74
CA ASP A 71 -15.71 9.87 -16.32
C ASP A 71 -14.60 10.22 -15.31
N PRO A 72 -13.61 11.06 -15.69
CA PRO A 72 -12.57 11.49 -14.77
C PRO A 72 -13.08 12.31 -13.58
N ALA A 73 -14.17 13.06 -13.72
CA ALA A 73 -14.70 13.90 -12.65
C ALA A 73 -15.28 13.03 -11.51
N ASP A 74 -16.05 11.99 -11.87
CA ASP A 74 -16.62 11.04 -10.91
C ASP A 74 -15.53 10.26 -10.16
N LEU A 75 -14.50 9.82 -10.86
CA LEU A 75 -13.32 9.18 -10.26
C LEU A 75 -12.59 10.08 -9.26
N ILE A 76 -12.42 11.36 -9.58
CA ILE A 76 -11.82 12.34 -8.66
C ILE A 76 -12.70 12.51 -7.43
N ALA A 77 -14.00 12.72 -7.63
CA ALA A 77 -14.94 12.96 -6.54
C ALA A 77 -15.03 11.76 -5.58
N ALA A 78 -15.08 10.53 -6.11
CA ALA A 78 -15.10 9.31 -5.30
C ALA A 78 -13.79 9.12 -4.51
N ASP A 79 -12.65 9.42 -5.13
CA ASP A 79 -11.35 9.35 -4.48
C ASP A 79 -11.20 10.38 -3.34
N GLU A 80 -11.62 11.62 -3.58
CA GLU A 80 -11.64 12.68 -2.56
C GLU A 80 -12.58 12.32 -1.40
N LEU A 81 -13.75 11.76 -1.71
CA LEU A 81 -14.70 11.27 -0.72
C LEU A 81 -14.06 10.19 0.16
N TYR A 82 -13.38 9.21 -0.44
CA TYR A 82 -12.65 8.18 0.31
C TYR A 82 -11.59 8.80 1.23
N LEU A 83 -10.77 9.71 0.72
CA LEU A 83 -9.72 10.38 1.50
C LEU A 83 -10.29 11.19 2.67
N SER A 84 -11.45 11.82 2.49
CA SER A 84 -12.15 12.55 3.56
C SER A 84 -12.63 11.63 4.69
N GLN A 85 -13.07 10.42 4.35
CA GLN A 85 -13.61 9.43 5.29
C GLN A 85 -12.52 8.55 5.92
N ARG A 86 -11.34 8.47 5.29
CA ARG A 86 -10.21 7.61 5.70
C ARG A 86 -9.80 7.78 7.16
N GLN A 87 -9.95 8.97 7.74
CA GLN A 87 -9.61 9.23 9.14
C GLN A 87 -10.47 8.44 10.14
N GLY A 88 -11.67 7.99 9.74
CA GLY A 88 -12.54 7.14 10.55
C GLY A 88 -12.40 5.63 10.29
N TYR A 89 -11.73 5.23 9.20
CA TYR A 89 -11.65 3.83 8.79
C TYR A 89 -10.55 3.10 9.57
N ARG A 90 -10.91 2.54 10.74
CA ARG A 90 -10.08 1.53 11.42
C ARG A 90 -9.99 0.30 10.51
N ARG A 91 -8.79 -0.03 10.00
CA ARG A 91 -8.53 -1.31 9.31
C ARG A 91 -9.21 -2.44 10.08
N SER A 92 -10.18 -3.11 9.45
CA SER A 92 -10.91 -4.20 10.09
C SER A 92 -9.90 -5.28 10.53
N PRO A 93 -9.96 -5.77 11.79
CA PRO A 93 -9.01 -6.75 12.31
C PRO A 93 -8.88 -8.02 11.45
N TRP A 94 -9.91 -8.33 10.66
CA TRP A 94 -9.94 -9.47 9.75
C TRP A 94 -8.99 -9.33 8.54
N VAL A 95 -8.78 -8.12 8.01
CA VAL A 95 -7.85 -7.89 6.87
C VAL A 95 -6.41 -8.14 7.30
N SER A 96 -6.06 -7.82 8.55
CA SER A 96 -4.76 -8.13 9.16
C SER A 96 -4.49 -9.63 9.32
N ARG A 97 -5.52 -10.47 9.21
CA ARG A 97 -5.43 -11.94 9.31
C ARG A 97 -5.17 -12.60 7.95
N ILE A 98 -5.62 -11.99 6.86
CA ILE A 98 -5.47 -12.53 5.48
C ILE A 98 -4.15 -12.06 4.85
N PHE A 99 -3.77 -10.81 5.08
CA PHE A 99 -2.49 -10.25 4.66
C PHE A 99 -1.66 -9.94 5.90
N PRO A 100 -0.90 -10.92 6.44
CA PRO A 100 0.06 -10.59 7.48
C PRO A 100 1.04 -9.58 6.89
N THR A 101 1.01 -8.35 7.40
CA THR A 101 2.07 -7.38 7.11
C THR A 101 3.37 -8.07 7.49
N ARG A 102 4.19 -8.40 6.50
CA ARG A 102 5.51 -9.01 6.71
C ARG A 102 6.35 -7.97 7.45
N ARG A 103 6.24 -7.90 8.79
CA ARG A 103 7.21 -7.18 9.61
C ARG A 103 8.55 -7.77 9.21
N ARG A 104 9.41 -6.97 8.58
CA ARG A 104 10.84 -7.26 8.54
C ARG A 104 11.23 -7.46 10.00
N GLN A 105 11.39 -8.71 10.40
CA GLN A 105 11.98 -9.05 11.68
C GLN A 105 13.37 -8.40 11.66
N PRO A 106 13.69 -7.47 12.58
CA PRO A 106 15.08 -7.07 12.74
C PRO A 106 15.84 -8.36 13.05
N SER A 107 16.84 -8.67 12.22
CA SER A 107 17.72 -9.81 12.39
C SER A 107 18.25 -9.80 13.82
N ARG A 108 17.85 -10.79 14.61
CA ARG A 108 18.40 -11.04 15.95
C ARG A 108 19.93 -11.10 15.80
N PRO A 109 20.71 -10.32 16.57
CA PRO A 109 22.15 -10.50 16.57
C PRO A 109 22.46 -11.90 17.10
N ALA A 110 23.35 -12.60 16.40
CA ALA A 110 23.82 -13.93 16.76
C ALA A 110 24.38 -13.89 18.20
N GLN A 111 23.76 -14.61 19.12
CA GLN A 111 24.39 -14.86 20.41
C GLN A 111 25.62 -15.72 20.15
N ALA A 112 26.78 -15.13 20.41
CA ALA A 112 28.06 -15.81 20.39
C ALA A 112 28.03 -17.01 21.35
N CYS A 113 28.40 -18.17 20.82
CA CYS A 113 28.67 -19.37 21.59
C CYS A 113 29.84 -19.08 22.56
N VAL A 114 29.55 -18.93 23.85
CA VAL A 114 30.59 -19.05 24.88
C VAL A 114 30.67 -20.51 25.25
N GLY A 115 31.64 -21.20 24.64
CA GLY A 115 32.04 -22.54 25.06
C GLY A 115 32.59 -22.49 26.49
N SER A 116 32.01 -23.29 27.37
CA SER A 116 32.63 -23.63 28.65
C SER A 116 33.03 -25.09 28.58
N SER A 117 34.26 -25.33 28.09
CA SER A 117 34.96 -26.58 28.36
C SER A 117 35.67 -26.41 29.70
N GLY A 118 35.46 -27.37 30.60
CA GLY A 118 36.00 -27.29 31.95
C GLY A 118 35.76 -28.58 32.72
N GLN A 119 36.27 -29.70 32.21
CA GLN A 119 36.59 -30.84 33.07
C GLN A 119 37.60 -30.41 34.13
N ARG A 120 37.40 -30.79 35.40
CA ARG A 120 38.38 -31.58 36.18
C ARG A 120 37.90 -31.93 37.61
N CYS A 121 38.05 -33.22 37.90
CA CYS A 121 38.61 -33.86 39.11
C CYS A 121 37.81 -33.97 40.43
N LEU A 122 37.51 -35.23 40.74
CA LEU A 122 37.76 -36.00 41.97
C LEU A 122 37.03 -35.63 43.28
N GLY A 123 36.40 -36.65 43.86
CA GLY A 123 35.83 -36.73 45.19
C GLY A 123 35.09 -38.05 45.35
#